data_AF-A0A177VFG9-F1
#
_entry.id   AF-A0A177VFG9-F1
#
_cell.length_a   1.000
_cell.length_b   1.000
_cell.length_c   1.000
_cell.angle_alpha   90.00
_cell.angle_beta   90.00
_cell.angle_gamma   90.00
#
_symmetry.space_group_name_H-M   'P 1'
#
loop_
_entity.id
_entity.type
_entity.pdbx_description
1 polymer ?
#
loop_
_entity_poly.entity_id
_entity_poly.type
_entity_poly.pdbx_seq_one_letter_code
_entity_poly.pdbx_strand_id
1 'polypeptide(L)'
;MSARNAPSAVPTVTNAWRVMHIPELFALIATYLEREMVDLVALSTVSKHIRRLTLPHMVRYLDIRIQRSDQICRFFEANPGPALIEKIEFVRIREDDVYDKFRYRSHSRRSRQPVPPFPIYWKWGEVGSLLSLIEKRSKTPLPRIDISVAASDIAFMKSNLERTPNLMSRICALRMIVDIDATDSFVYASEAEMMAAVTNAFGMSWDTFPSLIQSISSPNLVVFEFDNTVHRPFPSSAYAAVAGIAPPREIWSDIVQHLAKHVRELSVGFCLFDIDHAGYTEVMLASWPRLRSARIKFAGSHDSAEWVEILSFLTVHGARLEDLAIENNQNGPVGFNHTFRRLQSISLSRDVFKCYRDADRASRQAAFAERHSHSIREWSLSGNTLADARTLLDQPSRASLLGQIRVLRASKEVAEHYIRAGARPRHLQLDAAKDLDSLQLWRWLNSKGLRKAAEAITCLDIEVSSESLADLNLQLGHVFSSDHFPNLQELILCSTCEVPQVPAITPAAAAAQLRQTILALRSARSLRVLRIEHMGAVWLPPDQPSLLLLAKCPEALEYVSWHVHLRNVTQYFRVVRRKGKVERLQRLPPSFRVRIRAEDGVWEQESDLRKAAVLLNHSGEGKPELRLS
;
A
#
# COMPACT_ATOMS: atom_id res chain seq x y z
N MET A 1 -39.01 -23.81 -65.14
CA MET A 1 -37.82 -23.63 -64.28
C MET A 1 -38.25 -23.00 -62.97
N SER A 2 -38.40 -23.81 -61.93
CA SER A 2 -38.82 -23.39 -60.58
C SER A 2 -37.57 -23.14 -59.74
N ALA A 3 -37.39 -21.91 -59.27
CA ALA A 3 -36.32 -21.53 -58.35
C ALA A 3 -36.60 -22.15 -56.96
N ARG A 4 -35.73 -23.05 -56.52
CA ARG A 4 -35.73 -23.56 -55.15
C ARG A 4 -35.25 -22.46 -54.22
N ASN A 5 -36.17 -21.93 -53.41
CA ASN A 5 -35.85 -21.16 -52.21
C ASN A 5 -35.04 -22.05 -51.27
N ALA A 6 -33.77 -21.72 -51.06
CA ALA A 6 -32.99 -22.26 -49.97
C ALA A 6 -33.59 -21.73 -48.64
N PRO A 7 -33.88 -22.59 -47.66
CA PRO A 7 -34.36 -22.14 -46.36
C PRO A 7 -33.25 -21.31 -45.70
N SER A 8 -33.60 -20.08 -45.31
CA SER A 8 -32.76 -19.24 -44.46
C SER A 8 -32.42 -20.00 -43.18
N ALA A 9 -31.14 -20.31 -42.97
CA ALA A 9 -30.67 -20.94 -41.75
C ALA A 9 -31.06 -20.06 -40.55
N VAL A 10 -31.99 -20.55 -39.71
CA VAL A 10 -32.33 -19.91 -38.44
C VAL A 10 -31.03 -19.88 -37.60
N PRO A 11 -30.60 -18.72 -37.09
CA PRO A 11 -29.41 -18.67 -36.25
C PRO A 11 -29.63 -19.55 -35.02
N THR A 12 -28.85 -20.62 -34.88
CA THR A 12 -28.84 -21.43 -33.67
C THR A 12 -28.42 -20.56 -32.50
N VAL A 13 -29.41 -20.12 -31.72
CA VAL A 13 -29.21 -19.37 -30.49
C VAL A 13 -28.44 -20.26 -29.51
N THR A 14 -27.18 -19.92 -29.27
CA THR A 14 -26.33 -20.67 -28.34
C THR A 14 -26.71 -20.35 -26.89
N ASN A 15 -26.42 -21.27 -25.96
CA ASN A 15 -26.61 -21.01 -24.52
C ASN A 15 -25.80 -19.79 -24.05
N ALA A 16 -24.61 -19.58 -24.61
CA ALA A 16 -23.82 -18.37 -24.36
C ALA A 16 -24.57 -17.11 -24.81
N TRP A 17 -25.21 -17.14 -25.99
CA TRP A 17 -26.03 -16.02 -26.44
C TRP A 17 -27.18 -15.74 -25.47
N ARG A 18 -27.90 -16.77 -25.01
CA ARG A 18 -29.00 -16.61 -24.03
C ARG A 18 -28.54 -15.96 -22.73
N VAL A 19 -27.44 -16.44 -22.15
CA VAL A 19 -26.87 -15.90 -20.91
C VAL A 19 -26.49 -14.42 -21.07
N MET A 20 -25.89 -14.06 -22.20
CA MET A 20 -25.46 -12.67 -22.45
C MET A 20 -26.62 -11.71 -22.77
N HIS A 21 -27.81 -12.23 -23.04
CA HIS A 21 -29.04 -11.45 -23.30
C HIS A 21 -30.01 -11.46 -22.11
N ILE A 22 -29.63 -12.07 -20.97
CA ILE A 22 -30.34 -11.95 -19.69
C ILE A 22 -29.54 -10.97 -18.83
N PRO A 23 -29.96 -9.71 -18.70
CA PRO A 23 -29.19 -8.67 -18.03
C PRO A 23 -28.78 -9.01 -16.60
N GLU A 24 -29.63 -9.71 -15.85
CA GLU A 24 -29.39 -10.10 -14.45
C GLU A 24 -28.25 -11.12 -14.35
N LEU A 25 -28.27 -12.14 -15.21
CA LEU A 25 -27.19 -13.13 -15.28
C LEU A 25 -25.88 -12.51 -15.76
N PHE A 26 -25.96 -11.62 -16.75
CA PHE A 26 -24.79 -10.88 -17.20
C PHE A 26 -24.21 -10.00 -16.09
N ALA A 27 -25.05 -9.29 -15.33
CA ALA A 27 -24.62 -8.44 -14.23
C ALA A 27 -23.91 -9.24 -13.13
N LEU A 28 -24.39 -10.45 -12.80
CA LEU A 28 -23.69 -11.35 -11.87
C LEU A 28 -22.30 -11.75 -12.38
N ILE A 29 -22.19 -12.10 -13.67
CA ILE A 29 -20.91 -12.43 -14.30
C ILE A 29 -19.99 -11.20 -14.30
N ALA A 30 -20.49 -10.05 -14.72
CA ALA A 30 -19.72 -8.81 -14.82
C ALA A 30 -19.19 -8.37 -13.45
N THR A 31 -20.00 -8.48 -12.39
CA THR A 31 -19.59 -8.22 -11.00
C THR A 31 -18.43 -9.10 -10.58
N TYR A 32 -18.42 -10.39 -10.97
CA TYR A 32 -17.28 -11.28 -10.69
C TYR A 32 -16.01 -10.86 -11.47
N LEU A 33 -16.18 -10.31 -12.67
CA LEU A 33 -15.08 -9.86 -13.54
C LEU A 33 -14.55 -8.46 -13.19
N GLU A 34 -15.27 -7.67 -12.39
CA GLU A 34 -14.82 -6.37 -11.86
C GLU A 34 -13.47 -6.49 -11.13
N ARG A 35 -13.22 -7.65 -10.49
CA ARG A 35 -11.98 -7.90 -9.75
C ARG A 35 -10.71 -7.64 -10.56
N GLU A 36 -10.66 -8.12 -11.79
CA GLU A 36 -9.45 -8.04 -12.62
C GLU A 36 -9.54 -6.98 -13.72
N MET A 37 -10.75 -6.47 -14.00
CA MET A 37 -11.11 -5.45 -15.01
C MET A 37 -10.74 -5.78 -16.46
N VAL A 38 -9.63 -6.49 -16.71
CA VAL A 38 -9.13 -6.89 -18.02
C VAL A 38 -10.11 -7.78 -18.75
N ASP A 39 -10.88 -8.60 -18.03
CA ASP A 39 -11.93 -9.43 -18.62
C ASP A 39 -13.15 -8.61 -19.02
N LEU A 40 -13.53 -7.60 -18.24
CA LEU A 40 -14.57 -6.64 -18.63
C LEU A 40 -14.16 -5.84 -19.86
N VAL A 41 -12.89 -5.40 -19.92
CA VAL A 41 -12.33 -4.76 -21.11
C VAL A 41 -12.43 -5.70 -22.31
N ALA A 42 -12.00 -6.96 -22.18
CA ALA A 42 -12.10 -7.93 -23.26
C ALA A 42 -13.56 -8.16 -23.71
N LEU A 43 -14.49 -8.33 -22.77
CA LEU A 43 -15.92 -8.48 -23.07
C LEU A 43 -16.50 -7.27 -23.78
N SER A 44 -16.09 -6.05 -23.40
CA SER A 44 -16.55 -4.81 -24.01
C SER A 44 -16.18 -4.68 -25.51
N THR A 45 -15.21 -5.46 -25.97
CA THR A 45 -14.79 -5.49 -27.38
C THR A 45 -15.62 -6.45 -28.25
N VAL A 46 -16.37 -7.38 -27.64
CA VAL A 46 -17.07 -8.46 -28.36
C VAL A 46 -18.24 -7.94 -29.20
N SER A 47 -19.08 -7.07 -28.64
CA SER A 47 -20.21 -6.48 -29.36
C SER A 47 -20.67 -5.17 -28.73
N LYS A 48 -21.42 -4.35 -29.48
CA LYS A 48 -22.03 -3.11 -28.95
C LYS A 48 -23.00 -3.38 -27.80
N HIS A 49 -23.75 -4.49 -27.86
CA HIS A 49 -24.69 -4.87 -26.80
C HIS A 49 -23.95 -5.21 -25.51
N ILE A 50 -22.96 -6.10 -25.59
CA ILE A 50 -22.15 -6.51 -24.42
C ILE A 50 -21.41 -5.30 -23.86
N ARG A 51 -20.86 -4.42 -24.71
CA ARG A 51 -20.24 -3.16 -24.28
C ARG A 51 -21.16 -2.32 -23.42
N ARG A 52 -22.43 -2.14 -23.84
CA ARG A 52 -23.42 -1.37 -23.06
C ARG A 52 -23.69 -1.98 -21.69
N LEU A 53 -23.61 -3.31 -21.58
CA LEU A 53 -23.76 -4.01 -20.31
C LEU A 53 -22.49 -3.96 -19.45
N THR A 54 -21.29 -4.00 -20.03
CA THR A 54 -20.01 -4.00 -19.29
C THR A 54 -19.60 -2.61 -18.79
N LEU A 55 -19.81 -1.55 -19.58
CA LEU A 55 -19.32 -0.21 -19.25
C LEU A 55 -19.80 0.30 -17.87
N PRO A 56 -21.06 0.11 -17.46
CA PRO A 56 -21.53 0.42 -16.10
C PRO A 56 -20.66 -0.16 -14.98
N HIS A 57 -20.25 -1.42 -15.11
CA HIS A 57 -19.40 -2.11 -14.14
C HIS A 57 -17.98 -1.54 -14.13
N MET A 58 -17.47 -1.14 -15.29
CA MET A 58 -16.13 -0.58 -15.43
C MET A 58 -15.96 0.80 -14.80
N VAL A 59 -17.03 1.62 -14.78
CA VAL A 59 -16.99 3.00 -14.24
C VAL A 59 -17.45 3.09 -12.80
N ARG A 60 -17.93 1.99 -12.22
CA ARG A 60 -18.39 1.94 -10.82
C ARG A 60 -17.32 2.44 -9.84
N TYR A 61 -16.07 2.11 -10.15
CA TYR A 61 -14.88 2.51 -9.43
C TYR A 61 -14.00 3.39 -10.31
N LEU A 62 -14.12 4.71 -10.13
CA LEU A 62 -13.42 5.67 -10.99
C LEU A 62 -12.09 6.10 -10.36
N ASP A 63 -10.97 5.57 -10.85
CA ASP A 63 -9.60 5.96 -10.47
C ASP A 63 -9.08 7.07 -11.40
N ILE A 64 -9.13 8.32 -10.92
CA ILE A 64 -8.69 9.53 -11.61
C ILE A 64 -7.24 9.80 -11.25
N ARG A 65 -6.35 9.57 -12.20
CA ARG A 65 -4.95 10.03 -12.12
C ARG A 65 -4.89 11.44 -12.67
N ILE A 66 -4.42 12.41 -11.89
CA ILE A 66 -4.40 13.83 -12.28
C ILE A 66 -3.66 14.01 -13.62
N GLN A 67 -2.55 13.31 -13.82
CA GLN A 67 -1.76 13.38 -15.07
C GLN A 67 -2.50 12.88 -16.31
N ARG A 68 -3.56 12.08 -16.13
CA ARG A 68 -4.34 11.45 -17.22
C ARG A 68 -5.83 11.81 -17.18
N SER A 69 -6.21 12.88 -16.48
CA SER A 69 -7.62 13.31 -16.38
C SER A 69 -8.25 13.55 -17.76
N ASP A 70 -7.49 14.08 -18.73
CA ASP A 70 -7.94 14.31 -20.12
C ASP A 70 -8.47 13.05 -20.78
N GLN A 71 -7.85 11.90 -20.51
CA GLN A 71 -8.27 10.62 -21.09
C GLN A 71 -9.63 10.19 -20.54
N ILE A 72 -9.88 10.47 -19.26
CA ILE A 72 -11.15 10.17 -18.59
C ILE A 72 -12.24 11.13 -19.08
N CYS A 73 -11.93 12.42 -19.22
CA CYS A 73 -12.87 13.39 -19.80
C CYS A 73 -13.29 12.98 -21.21
N ARG A 74 -12.33 12.67 -22.10
CA ARG A 74 -12.62 12.18 -23.46
C ARG A 74 -13.45 10.91 -23.46
N PHE A 75 -13.25 10.02 -22.49
CA PHE A 75 -14.04 8.80 -22.37
C PHE A 75 -15.52 9.10 -22.09
N PHE A 76 -15.83 10.02 -21.18
CA PHE A 76 -17.21 10.43 -20.89
C PHE A 76 -17.82 11.27 -22.02
N GLU A 77 -17.02 12.13 -22.68
CA GLU A 77 -17.45 12.86 -23.88
C GLU A 77 -17.82 11.91 -25.03
N ALA A 78 -17.03 10.85 -25.24
CA ALA A 78 -17.29 9.85 -26.26
C ALA A 78 -18.47 8.92 -25.92
N ASN A 79 -18.92 8.89 -24.66
CA ASN A 79 -20.04 8.09 -24.19
C ASN A 79 -21.05 8.97 -23.43
N PRO A 80 -21.71 9.95 -24.10
CA PRO A 80 -22.45 11.04 -23.46
C PRO A 80 -23.80 10.65 -22.82
N GLY A 81 -23.98 9.38 -22.45
CA GLY A 81 -25.21 8.91 -21.82
C GLY A 81 -25.23 9.22 -20.31
N PRO A 82 -26.30 9.86 -19.77
CA PRO A 82 -26.42 10.11 -18.32
C PRO A 82 -26.35 8.81 -17.50
N ALA A 83 -26.78 7.70 -18.12
CA ALA A 83 -26.77 6.38 -17.53
C ALA A 83 -25.38 5.87 -17.10
N LEU A 84 -24.26 6.40 -17.62
CA LEU A 84 -22.92 5.93 -17.24
C LEU A 84 -22.37 6.66 -16.01
N ILE A 85 -22.54 7.98 -15.94
CA ILE A 85 -22.15 8.81 -14.78
C ILE A 85 -22.93 8.40 -13.53
N GLU A 86 -24.20 8.00 -13.71
CA GLU A 86 -25.04 7.46 -12.64
C GLU A 86 -24.51 6.13 -12.06
N LYS A 87 -23.59 5.43 -12.72
CA LYS A 87 -23.06 4.14 -12.24
C LYS A 87 -21.82 4.29 -11.37
N ILE A 88 -21.22 5.48 -11.32
CA ILE A 88 -20.06 5.76 -10.46
C ILE A 88 -20.51 5.67 -8.99
N GLU A 89 -19.86 4.83 -8.18
CA GLU A 89 -20.16 4.71 -6.74
C GLU A 89 -19.02 5.23 -5.88
N PHE A 90 -17.79 5.09 -6.38
CA PHE A 90 -16.59 5.50 -5.69
C PHE A 90 -15.65 6.21 -6.66
N VAL A 91 -15.05 7.30 -6.19
CA VAL A 91 -14.07 8.08 -6.93
C VAL A 91 -12.79 8.11 -6.13
N ARG A 92 -11.66 7.86 -6.79
CA ARG A 92 -10.33 8.15 -6.25
C ARG A 92 -9.67 9.20 -7.12
N ILE A 93 -9.11 10.23 -6.52
CA ILE A 93 -8.28 11.23 -7.20
C ILE A 93 -6.88 11.06 -6.65
N ARG A 94 -5.91 10.84 -7.52
CA ARG A 94 -4.53 10.67 -7.08
C ARG A 94 -3.49 11.25 -8.01
N GLU A 95 -2.41 11.70 -7.39
CA GLU A 95 -1.22 12.19 -8.06
C GLU A 95 -0.13 11.11 -8.13
N ASP A 96 -0.12 10.36 -9.23
CA ASP A 96 0.69 9.14 -9.33
C ASP A 96 2.19 9.45 -9.32
N ASP A 97 2.63 10.48 -10.05
CA ASP A 97 4.06 10.77 -10.20
C ASP A 97 4.74 11.14 -8.88
N VAL A 98 4.03 11.87 -8.01
CA VAL A 98 4.50 12.30 -6.69
C VAL A 98 4.60 11.09 -5.76
N TYR A 99 3.54 10.29 -5.70
CA TYR A 99 3.55 9.08 -4.88
C TYR A 99 4.60 8.09 -5.37
N ASP A 100 4.76 7.92 -6.68
CA ASP A 100 5.82 7.07 -7.25
C ASP A 100 7.21 7.61 -6.93
N LYS A 101 7.45 8.93 -6.92
CA LYS A 101 8.77 9.51 -6.56
C LYS A 101 9.07 9.43 -5.07
N PHE A 102 8.12 9.79 -4.22
CA PHE A 102 8.37 10.11 -2.82
C PHE A 102 7.93 9.02 -1.84
N ARG A 103 7.00 8.15 -2.21
CA ARG A 103 6.52 7.04 -1.38
C ARG A 103 7.23 5.73 -1.74
N TYR A 104 8.49 5.59 -1.35
CA TYR A 104 9.35 4.43 -1.64
C TYR A 104 9.86 3.74 -0.37
N ARG A 105 10.24 2.46 -0.48
CA ARG A 105 10.84 1.69 0.63
C ARG A 105 12.23 2.21 0.96
N SER A 106 12.67 2.05 2.21
CA SER A 106 13.99 2.51 2.68
C SER A 106 15.18 2.02 1.84
N HIS A 107 15.12 0.77 1.35
CA HIS A 107 16.16 0.17 0.51
C HIS A 107 16.04 0.54 -0.99
N SER A 108 14.93 1.16 -1.41
CA SER A 108 14.73 1.60 -2.79
C SER A 108 15.40 2.94 -3.01
N ARG A 109 16.05 3.12 -4.16
CA ARG A 109 16.44 4.45 -4.62
C ARG A 109 15.21 5.17 -5.16
N ARG A 110 15.13 6.49 -4.97
CA ARG A 110 14.09 7.34 -5.57
C ARG A 110 14.05 7.13 -7.09
N SER A 111 12.86 7.27 -7.66
CA SER A 111 12.71 7.32 -9.11
C SER A 111 13.58 8.45 -9.66
N ARG A 112 14.39 8.14 -10.67
CA ARG A 112 15.16 9.14 -11.42
C ARG A 112 14.33 9.80 -12.53
N GLN A 113 13.06 9.44 -12.65
CA GLN A 113 12.19 10.07 -13.63
C GLN A 113 11.91 11.51 -13.18
N PRO A 114 12.00 12.48 -14.10
CA PRO A 114 11.62 13.85 -13.78
C PRO A 114 10.14 13.83 -13.41
N VAL A 115 9.82 14.38 -12.25
CA VAL A 115 8.45 14.76 -11.92
C VAL A 115 8.25 16.16 -12.51
N PRO A 116 7.09 16.47 -13.10
CA PRO A 116 6.82 17.82 -13.57
C PRO A 116 7.14 18.85 -12.47
N PRO A 117 7.69 20.03 -12.80
CA PRO A 117 7.85 21.08 -11.81
C PRO A 117 6.48 21.39 -11.19
N PHE A 118 6.43 21.36 -9.87
CA PHE A 118 5.22 21.66 -9.11
C PHE A 118 4.85 23.14 -9.23
N PRO A 119 3.55 23.50 -9.26
CA PRO A 119 2.35 22.65 -9.22
C PRO A 119 1.78 22.28 -10.61
N ILE A 120 1.04 21.18 -10.74
CA ILE A 120 0.38 20.75 -12.00
C ILE A 120 -0.98 21.43 -12.19
N TYR A 121 -1.00 22.77 -12.17
CA TYR A 121 -2.23 23.56 -12.06
C TYR A 121 -3.25 23.32 -13.20
N TRP A 122 -2.81 23.10 -14.44
CA TRP A 122 -3.74 22.98 -15.58
C TRP A 122 -4.52 21.67 -15.60
N LYS A 123 -3.99 20.60 -14.98
CA LYS A 123 -4.68 19.30 -14.91
C LYS A 123 -5.83 19.29 -13.91
N TRP A 124 -5.74 20.11 -12.87
CA TRP A 124 -6.84 20.28 -11.91
C TRP A 124 -8.11 20.82 -12.56
N GLY A 125 -8.01 21.65 -13.60
CA GLY A 125 -9.17 22.12 -14.36
C GLY A 125 -9.99 20.97 -14.97
N GLU A 126 -9.33 19.97 -15.54
CA GLU A 126 -9.97 18.76 -16.10
C GLU A 126 -10.65 17.93 -15.00
N VAL A 127 -9.99 17.79 -13.84
CA VAL A 127 -10.57 17.12 -12.66
C VAL A 127 -11.82 17.86 -12.19
N GLY A 128 -11.79 19.18 -12.09
CA GLY A 128 -12.94 19.99 -11.70
C GLY A 128 -14.12 19.86 -12.67
N SER A 129 -13.87 19.78 -13.98
CA SER A 129 -14.91 19.51 -14.98
C SER A 129 -15.57 18.15 -14.78
N LEU A 130 -14.76 17.12 -14.48
CA LEU A 130 -15.27 15.78 -14.20
C LEU A 130 -16.08 15.73 -12.90
N LEU A 131 -15.63 16.39 -11.83
CA LEU A 131 -16.38 16.52 -10.59
C LEU A 131 -17.72 17.23 -10.81
N SER A 132 -17.72 18.32 -11.58
CA SER A 132 -18.94 19.06 -11.92
C SER A 132 -19.94 18.18 -12.69
N LEU A 133 -19.43 17.31 -13.57
CA LEU A 133 -20.26 16.34 -14.30
C LEU A 133 -20.86 15.30 -13.36
N ILE A 134 -20.08 14.80 -12.40
CA ILE A 134 -20.52 13.81 -11.41
C ILE A 134 -21.57 14.39 -10.47
N GLU A 135 -21.40 15.63 -9.99
CA GLU A 135 -22.34 16.24 -9.05
C GLU A 135 -23.71 16.49 -9.67
N LYS A 136 -23.76 16.84 -10.96
CA LYS A 136 -25.01 17.08 -11.71
C LYS A 136 -25.84 15.83 -11.98
N ARG A 137 -25.38 14.65 -11.56
CA ARG A 137 -26.10 13.40 -11.78
C ARG A 137 -27.41 13.35 -10.98
N SER A 138 -28.37 12.59 -11.47
CA SER A 138 -29.66 12.38 -10.79
C SER A 138 -29.55 11.44 -9.57
N LYS A 139 -28.62 10.45 -9.63
CA LYS A 139 -28.50 9.40 -8.62
C LYS A 139 -27.92 9.92 -7.30
N THR A 140 -28.67 9.74 -6.23
CA THR A 140 -28.24 9.91 -4.85
C THR A 140 -28.06 8.55 -4.13
N PRO A 141 -27.19 8.46 -3.11
CA PRO A 141 -26.24 9.48 -2.69
C PRO A 141 -25.13 9.70 -3.74
N LEU A 142 -24.46 10.85 -3.68
CA LEU A 142 -23.26 11.12 -4.48
C LEU A 142 -22.11 10.15 -4.12
N PRO A 143 -21.15 9.90 -5.05
CA PRO A 143 -20.12 8.90 -4.82
C PRO A 143 -19.19 9.34 -3.69
N ARG A 144 -18.61 8.37 -2.99
CA ARG A 144 -17.59 8.66 -1.96
C ARG A 144 -16.26 8.95 -2.65
N ILE A 145 -15.50 9.91 -2.10
CA ILE A 145 -14.28 10.41 -2.73
C ILE A 145 -13.08 10.14 -1.84
N ASP A 146 -12.07 9.50 -2.40
CA ASP A 146 -10.75 9.29 -1.79
C ASP A 146 -9.73 10.16 -2.52
N ILE A 147 -8.96 10.98 -1.80
CA ILE A 147 -8.02 11.93 -2.41
C ILE A 147 -6.60 11.68 -1.91
N SER A 148 -5.64 11.59 -2.84
CA SER A 148 -4.21 11.42 -2.57
C SER A 148 -3.40 12.43 -3.40
N VAL A 149 -2.90 13.50 -2.79
CA VAL A 149 -2.31 14.65 -3.52
C VAL A 149 -0.96 15.07 -2.96
N ALA A 150 -0.17 15.81 -3.75
CA ALA A 150 0.91 16.64 -3.26
C ALA A 150 0.39 17.74 -2.33
N ALA A 151 1.23 18.16 -1.39
CA ALA A 151 0.95 19.31 -0.54
C ALA A 151 0.94 20.63 -1.33
N SER A 152 1.77 20.77 -2.37
CA SER A 152 1.77 21.95 -3.26
C SER A 152 0.46 22.21 -4.00
N ASP A 153 -0.39 21.17 -4.12
CA ASP A 153 -1.58 21.18 -4.97
C ASP A 153 -2.87 21.54 -4.21
N ILE A 154 -2.78 21.77 -2.89
CA ILE A 154 -3.92 22.03 -1.99
C ILE A 154 -4.77 23.21 -2.46
N ALA A 155 -4.13 24.32 -2.86
CA ALA A 155 -4.83 25.52 -3.29
C ALA A 155 -5.69 25.25 -4.54
N PHE A 156 -5.12 24.57 -5.54
CA PHE A 156 -5.82 24.23 -6.78
C PHE A 156 -6.93 23.21 -6.55
N MET A 157 -6.67 22.20 -5.71
CA MET A 157 -7.69 21.23 -5.31
C MET A 157 -8.90 21.93 -4.68
N LYS A 158 -8.67 22.83 -3.72
CA LYS A 158 -9.76 23.55 -3.04
C LYS A 158 -10.60 24.35 -4.04
N SER A 159 -10.00 25.15 -4.91
CA SER A 159 -10.75 25.94 -5.91
C SER A 159 -11.55 25.09 -6.90
N ASN A 160 -11.19 23.82 -7.10
CA ASN A 160 -11.98 22.89 -7.90
C ASN A 160 -13.12 22.26 -7.09
N LEU A 161 -12.90 21.93 -5.81
CA LEU A 161 -13.91 21.36 -4.92
C LEU A 161 -15.00 22.38 -4.50
N GLU A 162 -14.65 23.65 -4.36
CA GLU A 162 -15.61 24.73 -4.04
C GLU A 162 -16.69 24.90 -5.11
N ARG A 163 -16.38 24.55 -6.37
CA ARG A 163 -17.37 24.49 -7.46
C ARG A 163 -18.33 23.31 -7.33
N THR A 164 -18.00 22.33 -6.48
CA THR A 164 -18.78 21.12 -6.28
C THR A 164 -19.04 20.80 -4.80
N PRO A 165 -19.79 21.66 -4.08
CA PRO A 165 -19.89 21.59 -2.62
C PRO A 165 -20.57 20.31 -2.12
N ASN A 166 -21.51 19.73 -2.87
CA ASN A 166 -22.17 18.49 -2.42
C ASN A 166 -21.21 17.30 -2.50
N LEU A 167 -20.33 17.25 -3.50
CA LEU A 167 -19.29 16.23 -3.60
C LEU A 167 -18.22 16.40 -2.53
N MET A 168 -17.86 17.63 -2.19
CA MET A 168 -16.89 17.93 -1.15
C MET A 168 -17.26 17.28 0.19
N SER A 169 -18.56 17.27 0.54
CA SER A 169 -19.06 16.59 1.75
C SER A 169 -18.93 15.06 1.73
N ARG A 170 -18.62 14.46 0.57
CA ARG A 170 -18.49 13.00 0.35
C ARG A 170 -17.05 12.51 0.40
N ILE A 171 -16.09 13.40 0.66
CA ILE A 171 -14.70 13.04 0.84
C ILE A 171 -14.59 12.15 2.09
N CYS A 172 -14.03 10.95 1.91
CA CYS A 172 -13.90 9.93 2.94
C CYS A 172 -12.45 9.72 3.40
N ALA A 173 -11.49 10.07 2.56
CA ALA A 173 -10.07 10.03 2.88
C ALA A 173 -9.34 11.21 2.22
N LEU A 174 -8.45 11.84 2.99
CA LEU A 174 -7.48 12.81 2.50
C LEU A 174 -6.08 12.33 2.83
N ARG A 175 -5.24 12.15 1.81
CA ARG A 175 -3.84 11.75 1.94
C ARG A 175 -2.95 12.75 1.24
N MET A 176 -1.95 13.23 1.96
CA MET A 176 -1.03 14.23 1.46
C MET A 176 0.40 13.80 1.70
N ILE A 177 1.25 14.09 0.74
CA ILE A 177 2.69 13.88 0.82
C ILE A 177 3.37 15.20 0.48
N VAL A 178 4.37 15.58 1.27
CA VAL A 178 5.17 16.78 0.99
C VAL A 178 6.13 16.45 -0.15
N ASP A 179 5.96 17.15 -1.26
CA ASP A 179 6.48 16.84 -2.59
C ASP A 179 7.77 17.61 -2.92
N ILE A 180 8.63 17.83 -1.93
CA ILE A 180 9.89 18.57 -2.10
C ILE A 180 11.12 17.66 -2.22
N ASP A 181 12.00 17.95 -3.18
CA ASP A 181 13.29 17.28 -3.31
C ASP A 181 14.45 18.29 -3.36
N ALA A 182 15.22 18.37 -2.28
CA ALA A 182 16.45 19.17 -2.23
C ALA A 182 17.50 18.73 -3.28
N THR A 183 17.41 17.49 -3.78
CA THR A 183 18.29 17.00 -4.84
C THR A 183 17.93 17.53 -6.22
N ASP A 184 16.75 18.12 -6.41
CA ASP A 184 16.37 18.86 -7.62
C ASP A 184 16.90 20.30 -7.60
N SER A 185 17.77 20.67 -6.67
CA SER A 185 18.38 22.01 -6.59
C SER A 185 19.07 22.44 -7.88
N PHE A 186 19.54 21.50 -8.72
CA PHE A 186 20.11 21.76 -10.04
C PHE A 186 19.10 22.33 -11.06
N VAL A 187 17.79 22.22 -10.80
CA VAL A 187 16.73 22.78 -11.65
C VAL A 187 16.64 24.30 -11.51
N TYR A 188 17.10 24.84 -10.37
CA TYR A 188 17.03 26.27 -10.06
C TYR A 188 18.39 26.94 -10.30
N ALA A 189 18.40 28.18 -10.80
CA ALA A 189 19.65 28.89 -11.10
C ALA A 189 20.37 29.38 -9.83
N SER A 190 19.64 29.50 -8.71
CA SER A 190 20.20 29.86 -7.41
C SER A 190 19.38 29.30 -6.24
N GLU A 191 20.00 29.25 -5.06
CA GLU A 191 19.31 28.91 -3.80
C GLU A 191 18.15 29.86 -3.52
N ALA A 192 18.31 31.17 -3.77
CA ALA A 192 17.25 32.15 -3.57
C ALA A 192 16.03 31.92 -4.48
N GLU A 193 16.24 31.50 -5.72
CA GLU A 193 15.18 31.16 -6.66
C GLU A 193 14.43 29.88 -6.24
N MET A 194 15.18 28.84 -5.87
CA MET A 194 14.60 27.63 -5.28
C MET A 194 13.75 28.00 -4.06
N MET A 195 14.26 28.86 -3.18
CA MET A 195 13.54 29.27 -1.98
C MET A 195 12.26 30.03 -2.31
N ALA A 196 12.30 30.98 -3.23
CA ALA A 196 11.10 31.68 -3.67
C ALA A 196 10.07 30.71 -4.26
N ALA A 197 10.50 29.72 -5.03
CA ALA A 197 9.61 28.69 -5.58
C ALA A 197 8.96 27.83 -4.48
N VAL A 198 9.73 27.38 -3.49
CA VAL A 198 9.24 26.60 -2.35
C VAL A 198 8.26 27.41 -1.51
N THR A 199 8.63 28.63 -1.12
CA THR A 199 7.76 29.52 -0.33
C THR A 199 6.47 29.84 -1.09
N ASN A 200 6.53 30.09 -2.39
CA ASN A 200 5.33 30.35 -3.18
C ASN A 200 4.43 29.12 -3.29
N ALA A 201 5.00 27.93 -3.52
CA ALA A 201 4.23 26.69 -3.69
C ALA A 201 3.54 26.26 -2.39
N PHE A 202 4.27 26.25 -1.28
CA PHE A 202 3.76 25.77 0.00
C PHE A 202 3.06 26.86 0.81
N GLY A 203 3.50 28.12 0.76
CA GLY A 203 2.88 29.23 1.50
C GLY A 203 1.40 29.39 1.16
N MET A 204 1.07 29.51 -0.13
CA MET A 204 -0.33 29.57 -0.56
C MET A 204 -1.12 28.31 -0.18
N SER A 205 -0.48 27.14 -0.25
CA SER A 205 -1.10 25.87 0.10
C SER A 205 -1.44 25.79 1.58
N TRP A 206 -0.52 26.21 2.45
CA TRP A 206 -0.67 26.27 3.90
C TRP A 206 -1.69 27.30 4.36
N ASP A 207 -1.70 28.49 3.76
CA ASP A 207 -2.75 29.50 4.00
C ASP A 207 -4.14 28.97 3.62
N THR A 208 -4.21 28.17 2.56
CA THR A 208 -5.46 27.60 2.06
C THR A 208 -5.92 26.38 2.88
N PHE A 209 -4.99 25.68 3.52
CA PHE A 209 -5.21 24.36 4.08
C PHE A 209 -6.27 24.31 5.21
N PRO A 210 -6.27 25.20 6.22
CA PRO A 210 -7.33 25.25 7.23
C PRO A 210 -8.73 25.37 6.64
N SER A 211 -8.89 26.29 5.68
CA SER A 211 -10.19 26.54 5.04
C SER A 211 -10.68 25.35 4.20
N LEU A 212 -9.76 24.63 3.55
CA LEU A 212 -10.09 23.37 2.89
C LEU A 212 -10.57 22.34 3.92
N ILE A 213 -9.81 22.13 5.00
CA ILE A 213 -10.15 21.15 6.03
C ILE A 213 -11.51 21.44 6.65
N GLN A 214 -11.79 22.70 6.97
CA GLN A 214 -13.11 23.14 7.42
C GLN A 214 -14.21 22.76 6.43
N SER A 215 -13.96 22.94 5.13
CA SER A 215 -14.93 22.69 4.06
C SER A 215 -15.20 21.19 3.82
N ILE A 216 -14.20 20.33 3.99
CA ILE A 216 -14.35 18.87 3.82
C ILE A 216 -14.73 18.16 5.12
N SER A 217 -14.64 18.84 6.26
CA SER A 217 -14.92 18.27 7.58
C SER A 217 -16.36 17.76 7.64
N SER A 218 -16.48 16.44 7.68
CA SER A 218 -17.76 15.77 7.70
C SER A 218 -17.64 14.39 8.36
N PRO A 219 -18.76 13.78 8.78
CA PRO A 219 -18.75 12.40 9.28
C PRO A 219 -18.26 11.36 8.26
N ASN A 220 -18.16 11.70 6.97
CA ASN A 220 -17.66 10.81 5.94
C ASN A 220 -16.13 10.74 5.96
N LEU A 221 -15.44 11.81 6.36
CA LEU A 221 -13.98 11.87 6.42
C LEU A 221 -13.45 11.06 7.60
N VAL A 222 -12.99 9.85 7.30
CA VAL A 222 -12.58 8.86 8.31
C VAL A 222 -11.08 8.56 8.27
N VAL A 223 -10.38 8.88 7.18
CA VAL A 223 -8.93 8.70 7.05
C VAL A 223 -8.24 10.03 6.79
N PHE A 224 -7.19 10.30 7.55
CA PHE A 224 -6.26 11.40 7.31
C PHE A 224 -4.83 10.88 7.31
N GLU A 225 -4.13 11.10 6.20
CA GLU A 225 -2.70 10.80 6.05
C GLU A 225 -1.95 12.09 5.67
N PHE A 226 -0.90 12.40 6.41
CA PHE A 226 0.03 13.48 6.09
C PHE A 226 1.46 12.97 6.27
N ASP A 227 2.24 12.92 5.20
CA ASP A 227 3.62 12.45 5.25
C ASP A 227 4.61 13.55 4.83
N ASN A 228 5.30 14.12 5.83
CA ASN A 228 6.40 15.07 5.66
C ASN A 228 7.78 14.41 5.88
N THR A 229 7.85 13.08 6.00
CA THR A 229 9.11 12.39 6.38
C THR A 229 10.12 12.29 5.25
N VAL A 230 9.74 12.72 4.05
CA VAL A 230 10.52 12.66 2.82
C VAL A 230 11.64 13.72 2.78
N HIS A 231 11.61 14.67 3.71
CA HIS A 231 12.58 15.76 3.76
C HIS A 231 14.01 15.28 4.09
N ARG A 232 14.99 15.62 3.25
CA ARG A 232 16.42 15.45 3.55
C ARG A 232 17.04 16.79 3.89
N PRO A 233 17.97 16.85 4.86
CA PRO A 233 18.64 18.10 5.20
C PRO A 233 19.31 18.67 3.96
N PHE A 234 18.94 19.91 3.64
CA PHE A 234 19.68 20.72 2.70
C PHE A 234 21.13 20.91 3.20
N PRO A 235 22.09 21.19 2.29
CA PRO A 235 23.43 21.62 2.71
C PRO A 235 23.35 22.78 3.72
N SER A 236 24.30 22.81 4.66
CA SER A 236 24.24 23.48 5.96
C SER A 236 23.98 25.00 5.99
N SER A 237 23.90 25.69 4.85
CA SER A 237 23.54 27.11 4.76
C SER A 237 22.03 27.37 4.63
N ALA A 238 21.22 26.37 4.23
CA ALA A 238 19.81 26.55 3.94
C ALA A 238 18.86 26.23 5.12
N TYR A 239 19.39 25.92 6.31
CA TYR A 239 18.63 25.45 7.48
C TYR A 239 17.44 26.36 7.88
N ALA A 240 17.59 27.67 7.78
CA ALA A 240 16.52 28.63 8.10
C ALA A 240 15.39 28.66 7.04
N ALA A 241 15.70 28.25 5.82
CA ALA A 241 14.83 28.37 4.66
C ALA A 241 13.80 27.22 4.60
N VAL A 242 14.12 26.09 5.23
CA VAL A 242 13.29 24.86 5.31
C VAL A 242 12.11 24.99 6.27
N ALA A 243 12.13 25.99 7.17
CA ALA A 243 11.09 26.24 8.15
C ALA A 243 9.70 26.46 7.54
N GLY A 244 9.62 27.01 6.32
CA GLY A 244 8.36 27.28 5.62
C GLY A 244 7.69 26.07 4.94
N ILE A 245 8.33 24.89 4.98
CA ILE A 245 7.80 23.67 4.34
C ILE A 245 6.82 22.95 5.29
N ALA A 246 7.07 22.99 6.59
CA ALA A 246 6.15 22.43 7.58
C ALA A 246 4.96 23.39 7.79
N PRO A 247 3.73 22.88 7.96
CA PRO A 247 2.63 23.72 8.41
C PRO A 247 2.94 24.30 9.80
N PRO A 248 2.80 25.62 10.01
CA PRO A 248 2.88 26.24 11.33
C PRO A 248 1.92 25.63 12.35
N ARG A 249 2.21 25.85 13.63
CA ARG A 249 1.41 25.36 14.76
C ARG A 249 -0.06 25.78 14.68
N GLU A 250 -0.30 27.04 14.33
CA GLU A 250 -1.64 27.63 14.23
C GLU A 250 -2.47 26.90 13.17
N ILE A 251 -1.85 26.57 12.04
CA ILE A 251 -2.47 25.81 10.97
C ILE A 251 -2.82 24.39 11.46
N TRP A 252 -1.91 23.71 12.17
CA TRP A 252 -2.21 22.40 12.76
C TRP A 252 -3.35 22.44 13.77
N SER A 253 -3.38 23.43 14.65
CA SER A 253 -4.47 23.64 15.61
C SER A 253 -5.83 23.73 14.90
N ASP A 254 -5.91 24.55 13.86
CA ASP A 254 -7.14 24.72 13.07
C ASP A 254 -7.55 23.41 12.37
N ILE A 255 -6.60 22.72 11.74
CA ILE A 255 -6.85 21.43 11.06
C ILE A 255 -7.41 20.40 12.03
N VAL A 256 -6.76 20.25 13.18
CA VAL A 256 -7.12 19.29 14.23
C VAL A 256 -8.53 19.57 14.77
N GLN A 257 -8.87 20.83 15.02
CA GLN A 257 -10.18 21.24 15.51
C GLN A 257 -11.34 20.71 14.63
N HIS A 258 -11.09 20.64 13.32
CA HIS A 258 -12.05 20.19 12.33
C HIS A 258 -11.97 18.68 12.03
N LEU A 259 -10.80 18.06 12.05
CA LEU A 259 -10.63 16.64 11.72
C LEU A 259 -10.92 15.69 12.87
N ALA A 260 -10.54 16.06 14.10
CA ALA A 260 -10.43 15.11 15.19
C ALA A 260 -11.76 14.42 15.55
N LYS A 261 -12.88 15.09 15.31
CA LYS A 261 -14.24 14.60 15.57
C LYS A 261 -14.66 13.42 14.69
N HIS A 262 -14.00 13.23 13.54
CA HIS A 262 -14.46 12.32 12.49
C HIS A 262 -13.45 11.20 12.18
N VAL A 263 -12.16 11.52 12.21
CA VAL A 263 -11.08 10.62 11.82
C VAL A 263 -11.04 9.36 12.70
N ARG A 264 -10.94 8.21 12.04
CA ARG A 264 -10.77 6.87 12.63
C ARG A 264 -9.36 6.33 12.39
N GLU A 265 -8.70 6.76 11.33
CA GLU A 265 -7.34 6.36 10.98
C GLU A 265 -6.49 7.60 10.74
N LEU A 266 -5.46 7.73 11.57
CA LEU A 266 -4.51 8.82 11.53
C LEU A 266 -3.14 8.28 11.16
N SER A 267 -2.56 8.75 10.07
CA SER A 267 -1.17 8.46 9.70
C SER A 267 -0.43 9.77 9.52
N VAL A 268 0.49 10.10 10.43
CA VAL A 268 1.24 11.36 10.35
C VAL A 268 2.73 11.08 10.41
N GLY A 269 3.45 11.64 9.45
CA GLY A 269 4.91 11.65 9.38
C GLY A 269 5.42 13.07 9.56
N PHE A 270 6.16 13.29 10.65
CA PHE A 270 6.79 14.56 10.98
C PHE A 270 8.27 14.55 10.54
N CYS A 271 8.74 15.66 10.00
CA CYS A 271 10.17 15.93 9.81
C CYS A 271 10.77 16.68 11.00
N LEU A 272 12.08 16.91 10.98
CA LEU A 272 12.78 17.71 11.99
C LEU A 272 12.13 19.08 12.25
N PHE A 273 11.70 19.77 11.20
CA PHE A 273 11.16 21.13 11.33
C PHE A 273 9.75 21.16 11.94
N ASP A 274 8.95 20.09 11.79
CA ASP A 274 7.66 19.99 12.45
C ASP A 274 7.82 19.96 13.98
N ILE A 275 8.95 19.45 14.47
CA ILE A 275 9.32 19.42 15.89
C ILE A 275 9.66 20.83 16.37
N ASP A 276 10.50 21.55 15.63
CA ASP A 276 10.91 22.92 15.97
C ASP A 276 9.73 23.90 16.02
N HIS A 277 8.70 23.69 15.20
CA HIS A 277 7.50 24.54 15.15
C HIS A 277 6.37 24.05 16.05
N ALA A 278 6.58 22.99 16.83
CA ALA A 278 5.59 22.38 17.73
C ALA A 278 4.26 21.99 17.05
N GLY A 279 4.24 21.81 15.72
CA GLY A 279 3.05 21.37 14.99
C GLY A 279 2.63 19.96 15.38
N TYR A 280 3.60 19.08 15.65
CA TYR A 280 3.34 17.74 16.15
C TYR A 280 2.57 17.74 17.48
N THR A 281 2.85 18.71 18.37
CA THR A 281 2.21 18.82 19.68
C THR A 281 0.70 18.99 19.56
N GLU A 282 0.23 19.81 18.62
CA GLU A 282 -1.20 20.02 18.37
C GLU A 282 -1.89 18.73 17.95
N VAL A 283 -1.28 17.94 17.06
CA VAL A 283 -1.82 16.64 16.63
C VAL A 283 -1.85 15.63 17.78
N MET A 284 -0.79 15.59 18.58
CA MET A 284 -0.60 14.58 19.62
C MET A 284 -1.42 14.85 20.89
N LEU A 285 -1.62 16.12 21.27
CA LEU A 285 -2.41 16.50 22.45
C LEU A 285 -3.92 16.60 22.15
N ALA A 286 -4.31 16.58 20.88
CA ALA A 286 -5.70 16.61 20.49
C ALA A 286 -6.49 15.38 20.93
N SER A 287 -7.79 15.59 21.16
CA SER A 287 -8.73 14.51 21.43
C SER A 287 -9.32 13.98 20.13
N TRP A 288 -8.96 12.74 19.79
CA TRP A 288 -9.46 12.00 18.63
C TRP A 288 -10.49 10.94 19.09
N PRO A 289 -11.77 11.32 19.32
CA PRO A 289 -12.76 10.47 19.98
C PRO A 289 -13.08 9.17 19.23
N ARG A 290 -12.86 9.11 17.92
CA ARG A 290 -13.19 7.97 17.04
C ARG A 290 -11.98 7.18 16.57
N LEU A 291 -10.79 7.54 17.03
CA LEU A 291 -9.54 6.94 16.56
C LEU A 291 -9.44 5.45 16.89
N ARG A 292 -9.12 4.65 15.88
CA ARG A 292 -8.90 3.20 15.96
C ARG A 292 -7.54 2.77 15.40
N SER A 293 -6.99 3.49 14.43
CA SER A 293 -5.64 3.24 13.92
C SER A 293 -4.80 4.49 14.01
N ALA A 294 -3.58 4.35 14.53
CA ALA A 294 -2.61 5.44 14.61
C ALA A 294 -1.26 4.97 14.08
N ARG A 295 -0.74 5.67 13.08
CA ARG A 295 0.63 5.52 12.57
C ARG A 295 1.35 6.85 12.72
N ILE A 296 2.42 6.85 13.49
CA ILE A 296 3.16 8.06 13.83
C ILE A 296 4.61 7.84 13.49
N LYS A 297 5.17 8.70 12.65
CA LYS A 297 6.55 8.63 12.21
C LYS A 297 7.27 9.94 12.48
N PHE A 298 8.46 9.86 13.04
CA PHE A 298 9.35 11.00 13.27
C PHE A 298 10.64 10.81 12.48
N ALA A 299 10.90 11.70 11.51
CA ALA A 299 12.11 11.71 10.72
C ALA A 299 13.14 12.69 11.32
N GLY A 300 14.21 12.14 11.89
CA GLY A 300 15.34 12.89 12.43
C GLY A 300 15.48 12.80 13.94
N SER A 301 16.47 13.50 14.50
CA SER A 301 16.81 13.51 15.92
C SER A 301 16.88 14.94 16.47
N HIS A 302 15.97 15.31 17.37
CA HIS A 302 16.22 16.30 18.41
C HIS A 302 15.83 15.74 19.78
N ASP A 303 16.29 16.40 20.84
CA ASP A 303 16.18 15.99 22.23
C ASP A 303 14.76 15.59 22.65
N SER A 304 14.67 14.43 23.32
CA SER A 304 13.81 13.98 24.43
C SER A 304 12.49 14.67 24.81
N ALA A 305 11.88 15.56 24.03
CA ALA A 305 10.64 16.23 24.38
C ALA A 305 9.43 15.46 23.84
N GLU A 306 9.51 14.89 22.63
CA GLU A 306 8.37 14.34 21.89
C GLU A 306 7.73 13.11 22.55
N TRP A 307 8.45 12.42 23.44
CA TRP A 307 7.91 11.25 24.13
C TRP A 307 6.80 11.61 25.12
N VAL A 308 6.78 12.84 25.66
CA VAL A 308 5.73 13.28 26.60
C VAL A 308 4.40 13.38 25.86
N GLU A 309 4.41 13.96 24.66
CA GLU A 309 3.21 14.06 23.82
C GLU A 309 2.78 12.69 23.31
N ILE A 310 3.72 11.80 22.94
CA ILE A 310 3.40 10.40 22.58
C ILE A 310 2.73 9.68 23.75
N LEU A 311 3.26 9.82 24.97
CA LEU A 311 2.68 9.20 26.15
C LEU A 311 1.28 9.75 26.45
N SER A 312 1.09 11.07 26.36
CA SER A 312 -0.20 11.72 26.51
C SER A 312 -1.22 11.19 25.49
N PHE A 313 -0.82 11.15 24.21
CA PHE A 313 -1.63 10.60 23.14
C PHE A 313 -2.05 9.15 23.41
N LEU A 314 -1.11 8.28 23.80
CA LEU A 314 -1.41 6.88 24.10
C LEU A 314 -2.31 6.72 25.33
N THR A 315 -2.16 7.60 26.33
CA THR A 315 -3.01 7.62 27.53
C THR A 315 -4.46 7.93 27.17
N VAL A 316 -4.68 8.95 26.33
CA VAL A 316 -6.02 9.42 25.95
C VAL A 316 -6.70 8.48 24.95
N HIS A 317 -5.95 7.88 24.03
CA HIS A 317 -6.52 7.13 22.90
C HIS A 317 -6.42 5.60 23.03
N GLY A 318 -5.51 5.09 23.86
CA GLY A 318 -5.10 3.69 23.88
C GLY A 318 -6.23 2.67 24.08
N ALA A 319 -7.28 3.03 24.83
CA ALA A 319 -8.42 2.14 25.06
C ALA A 319 -9.23 1.79 23.78
N ARG A 320 -9.13 2.64 22.73
CA ARG A 320 -9.87 2.50 21.46
C ARG A 320 -9.01 1.95 20.31
N LEU A 321 -7.69 2.04 20.42
CA LEU A 321 -6.78 1.66 19.35
C LEU A 321 -6.85 0.15 19.06
N GLU A 322 -6.97 -0.18 17.78
CA GLU A 322 -6.98 -1.50 17.17
C GLU A 322 -5.66 -1.77 16.42
N ASP A 323 -5.05 -0.73 15.84
CA ASP A 323 -3.72 -0.76 15.21
C ASP A 323 -2.87 0.43 15.69
N LEU A 324 -1.62 0.15 16.06
CA LEU A 324 -0.65 1.16 16.48
C LEU A 324 0.71 0.92 15.81
N ALA A 325 1.21 1.91 15.09
CA ALA A 325 2.56 1.94 14.55
C ALA A 325 3.30 3.21 15.00
N ILE A 326 4.45 3.05 15.64
CA ILE A 326 5.32 4.16 16.04
C ILE A 326 6.72 3.90 15.47
N GLU A 327 7.09 4.73 14.50
CA GLU A 327 8.43 4.79 13.91
C GLU A 327 9.14 6.02 14.45
N ASN A 328 9.97 5.82 15.47
CA ASN A 328 10.75 6.88 16.08
C ASN A 328 12.20 6.45 16.16
N ASN A 329 13.10 7.25 15.60
CA ASN A 329 14.50 6.89 15.45
C ASN A 329 15.29 7.05 16.75
N GLN A 330 14.89 7.97 17.63
CA GLN A 330 15.46 8.14 18.97
C GLN A 330 14.46 8.91 19.81
N ASN A 331 13.83 8.32 20.82
CA ASN A 331 13.16 9.11 21.85
C ASN A 331 12.90 8.38 23.14
N GLY A 332 12.68 9.19 24.18
CA GLY A 332 12.69 8.89 25.61
C GLY A 332 11.70 7.83 26.10
N PRO A 333 11.50 7.72 27.44
CA PRO A 333 10.76 6.63 28.08
C PRO A 333 9.27 6.64 27.74
N VAL A 334 8.89 6.18 26.55
CA VAL A 334 7.49 5.92 26.19
C VAL A 334 7.03 4.73 27.03
N GLY A 335 6.51 5.02 28.21
CA GLY A 335 5.97 4.02 29.11
C GLY A 335 4.65 3.48 28.56
N PHE A 336 4.67 2.30 27.94
CA PHE A 336 3.44 1.57 27.56
C PHE A 336 2.73 0.95 28.77
N ASN A 337 2.61 1.68 29.87
CA ASN A 337 2.05 1.18 31.13
C ASN A 337 0.51 1.00 31.04
N HIS A 338 -0.13 1.61 30.05
CA HIS A 338 -1.56 1.51 29.80
C HIS A 338 -1.94 0.17 29.14
N THR A 339 -3.20 -0.24 29.34
CA THR A 339 -3.78 -1.43 28.69
C THR A 339 -4.62 -1.01 27.50
N PHE A 340 -4.25 -1.49 26.32
CA PHE A 340 -4.93 -1.27 25.05
C PHE A 340 -5.90 -2.43 24.77
N ARG A 341 -7.14 -2.28 25.25
CA ARG A 341 -8.13 -3.38 25.27
C ARG A 341 -8.53 -3.92 23.89
N ARG A 342 -8.38 -3.12 22.85
CA ARG A 342 -8.79 -3.45 21.47
C ARG A 342 -7.63 -3.69 20.53
N LEU A 343 -6.39 -3.58 21.00
CA LEU A 343 -5.21 -3.61 20.15
C LEU A 343 -4.98 -5.01 19.59
N GLN A 344 -4.97 -5.09 18.26
CA GLN A 344 -4.77 -6.32 17.49
C GLN A 344 -3.45 -6.31 16.71
N SER A 345 -2.97 -5.13 16.33
CA SER A 345 -1.75 -4.95 15.55
C SER A 345 -0.85 -3.91 16.21
N ILE A 346 0.42 -4.27 16.36
CA ILE A 346 1.44 -3.37 16.91
C ILE A 346 2.71 -3.39 16.08
N SER A 347 3.25 -2.20 15.81
CA SER A 347 4.56 -2.02 15.21
C SER A 347 5.34 -0.96 15.97
N LEU A 348 6.34 -1.39 16.75
CA LEU A 348 7.23 -0.49 17.48
C LEU A 348 8.65 -0.75 17.00
N SER A 349 9.39 0.31 16.65
CA SER A 349 10.84 0.19 16.51
C SER A 349 11.46 -0.22 17.85
N ARG A 350 12.52 -1.05 17.83
CA ARG A 350 13.33 -1.31 19.03
C ARG A 350 13.76 -0.02 19.72
N ASP A 351 14.03 1.02 18.93
CA ASP A 351 14.52 2.30 19.43
C ASP A 351 13.52 3.03 20.34
N VAL A 352 12.23 2.69 20.29
CA VAL A 352 11.18 3.22 21.18
C VAL A 352 11.48 2.93 22.66
N PHE A 353 12.28 1.90 22.96
CA PHE A 353 12.66 1.56 24.33
C PHE A 353 14.15 1.79 24.62
N LYS A 354 14.88 2.44 23.71
CA LYS A 354 16.34 2.61 23.78
C LYS A 354 16.81 3.46 24.96
N CYS A 355 15.96 4.36 25.45
CA CYS A 355 16.22 5.20 26.62
C CYS A 355 16.36 4.41 27.93
N TYR A 356 15.91 3.15 27.97
CA TYR A 356 16.06 2.28 29.14
C TYR A 356 17.32 1.42 28.99
N ARG A 357 18.00 1.15 30.11
CA ARG A 357 19.07 0.14 30.16
C ARG A 357 18.54 -1.21 29.70
N ASP A 358 19.38 -2.05 29.10
CA ASP A 358 18.95 -3.30 28.44
C ASP A 358 18.04 -4.20 29.31
N ALA A 359 18.34 -4.33 30.61
CA ALA A 359 17.52 -5.12 31.54
C ALA A 359 16.15 -4.48 31.83
N ASP A 360 16.10 -3.16 32.00
CA ASP A 360 14.87 -2.39 32.23
C ASP A 360 13.99 -2.38 30.97
N ARG A 361 14.61 -2.28 29.79
CA ARG A 361 13.94 -2.36 28.48
C ARG A 361 13.20 -3.68 28.33
N ALA A 362 13.93 -4.79 28.46
CA ALA A 362 13.37 -6.13 28.25
C ALA A 362 12.21 -6.40 29.23
N SER A 363 12.36 -5.98 30.49
CA SER A 363 11.32 -6.11 31.51
C SER A 363 10.05 -5.31 31.17
N ARG A 364 10.19 -4.08 30.64
CA ARG A 364 9.04 -3.25 30.23
C ARG A 364 8.31 -3.82 29.01
N GLN A 365 9.06 -4.28 28.01
CA GLN A 365 8.48 -4.96 26.86
C GLN A 365 7.73 -6.22 27.29
N ALA A 366 8.32 -7.01 28.19
CA ALA A 366 7.69 -8.20 28.74
C ALA A 366 6.38 -7.90 29.49
N ALA A 367 6.39 -6.89 30.37
CA ALA A 367 5.18 -6.46 31.07
C ALA A 367 4.09 -5.97 30.09
N PHE A 368 4.48 -5.28 29.01
CA PHE A 368 3.54 -4.90 27.97
C PHE A 368 2.95 -6.13 27.25
N ALA A 369 3.79 -7.08 26.84
CA ALA A 369 3.34 -8.29 26.15
C ALA A 369 2.42 -9.14 27.03
N GLU A 370 2.71 -9.23 28.34
CA GLU A 370 1.86 -9.94 29.30
C GLU A 370 0.45 -9.35 29.35
N ARG A 371 0.34 -8.02 29.48
CA ARG A 371 -0.96 -7.30 29.50
C ARG A 371 -1.79 -7.53 28.24
N HIS A 372 -1.16 -7.79 27.10
CA HIS A 372 -1.82 -7.88 25.79
C HIS A 372 -1.73 -9.27 25.13
N SER A 373 -1.37 -10.28 25.93
CA SER A 373 -1.15 -11.67 25.49
C SER A 373 -2.35 -12.33 24.82
N HIS A 374 -3.56 -11.76 24.95
CA HIS A 374 -4.80 -12.34 24.41
C HIS A 374 -5.40 -11.54 23.25
N SER A 375 -4.90 -10.33 22.96
CA SER A 375 -5.51 -9.44 21.96
C SER A 375 -4.66 -9.26 20.70
N ILE A 376 -3.33 -9.18 20.84
CA ILE A 376 -2.45 -8.83 19.72
C ILE A 376 -2.17 -10.06 18.85
N ARG A 377 -2.54 -9.94 17.57
CA ARG A 377 -2.38 -10.97 16.53
C ARG A 377 -1.24 -10.64 15.57
N GLU A 378 -0.94 -9.36 15.38
CA GLU A 378 0.17 -8.91 14.54
C GLU A 378 1.25 -8.22 15.37
N TRP A 379 2.45 -8.79 15.34
CA TRP A 379 3.61 -8.27 16.06
C TRP A 379 4.70 -7.87 15.07
N SER A 380 5.11 -6.61 15.11
CA SER A 380 6.38 -6.16 14.53
C SER A 380 7.40 -5.95 15.64
N LEU A 381 8.44 -6.79 15.61
CA LEU A 381 9.58 -6.81 16.54
C LEU A 381 10.87 -6.49 15.78
N SER A 382 10.80 -5.76 14.68
CA SER A 382 11.96 -5.41 13.86
C SER A 382 13.02 -4.67 14.68
N GLY A 383 14.26 -5.12 14.53
CA GLY A 383 15.40 -4.61 15.30
C GLY A 383 15.60 -5.23 16.68
N ASN A 384 14.61 -5.95 17.26
CA ASN A 384 14.76 -6.62 18.57
C ASN A 384 15.90 -7.65 18.57
N THR A 385 16.56 -7.78 19.72
CA THR A 385 17.62 -8.78 19.93
C THR A 385 17.05 -10.08 20.48
N LEU A 386 17.84 -11.15 20.41
CA LEU A 386 17.49 -12.44 21.02
C LEU A 386 17.33 -12.33 22.55
N ALA A 387 18.06 -11.44 23.21
CA ALA A 387 17.93 -11.21 24.64
C ALA A 387 16.55 -10.61 24.98
N ASP A 388 16.11 -9.61 24.22
CA ASP A 388 14.77 -9.01 24.38
C ASP A 388 13.67 -10.09 24.20
N ALA A 389 13.82 -10.94 23.18
CA ALA A 389 12.90 -12.04 22.91
C ALA A 389 12.83 -13.09 24.03
N ARG A 390 13.96 -13.44 24.66
CA ARG A 390 13.99 -14.40 25.78
C ARG A 390 13.18 -13.89 26.96
N THR A 391 13.41 -12.65 27.37
CA THR A 391 12.70 -12.02 28.50
C THR A 391 11.18 -11.95 28.27
N LEU A 392 10.75 -11.74 27.02
CA LEU A 392 9.35 -11.78 26.63
C LEU A 392 8.72 -13.18 26.78
N LEU A 393 9.48 -14.23 26.47
CA LEU A 393 9.01 -15.62 26.47
C LEU A 393 9.15 -16.33 27.83
N ASP A 394 9.91 -15.76 28.76
CA ASP A 394 10.00 -16.25 30.15
C ASP A 394 8.75 -15.87 30.99
N GLN A 395 7.83 -15.08 30.43
CA GLN A 395 6.62 -14.65 31.12
C GLN A 395 5.57 -15.77 31.28
N PRO A 396 4.77 -15.77 32.37
CA PRO A 396 3.76 -16.80 32.62
C PRO A 396 2.71 -16.91 31.51
N SER A 397 2.33 -15.78 30.90
CA SER A 397 1.32 -15.68 29.86
C SER A 397 1.80 -16.04 28.44
N ARG A 398 3.04 -16.53 28.30
CA ARG A 398 3.65 -16.87 27.00
C ARG A 398 2.78 -17.77 26.12
N ALA A 399 2.09 -18.75 26.71
CA ALA A 399 1.30 -19.72 25.93
C ALA A 399 0.12 -19.03 25.23
N SER A 400 -0.56 -18.11 25.94
CA SER A 400 -1.63 -17.29 25.37
C SER A 400 -1.10 -16.41 24.25
N LEU A 401 0.00 -15.69 24.50
CA LEU A 401 0.65 -14.82 23.52
C LEU A 401 0.96 -15.58 22.22
N LEU A 402 1.69 -16.69 22.34
CA LEU A 402 2.13 -17.50 21.20
C LEU A 402 0.95 -18.10 20.42
N GLY A 403 -0.14 -18.43 21.11
CA GLY A 403 -1.37 -18.95 20.50
C GLY A 403 -2.14 -17.92 19.66
N GLN A 404 -1.99 -16.61 19.96
CA GLN A 404 -2.68 -15.53 19.25
C GLN A 404 -1.93 -15.01 18.02
N ILE A 405 -0.61 -15.13 17.98
CA ILE A 405 0.20 -14.60 16.88
C ILE A 405 -0.24 -15.21 15.53
N ARG A 406 -0.60 -14.35 14.59
CA ARG A 406 -0.92 -14.68 13.19
C ARG A 406 0.10 -14.08 12.23
N VAL A 407 0.59 -12.88 12.53
CA VAL A 407 1.64 -12.22 11.77
C VAL A 407 2.81 -11.90 12.69
N LEU A 408 4.00 -12.35 12.30
CA LEU A 408 5.24 -12.09 13.01
C LEU A 408 6.23 -11.41 12.07
N ARG A 409 6.70 -10.23 12.44
CA ARG A 409 7.75 -9.48 11.73
C ARG A 409 8.95 -9.34 12.65
N ALA A 410 10.08 -9.93 12.33
CA ALA A 410 11.25 -9.95 13.21
C ALA A 410 12.52 -10.37 12.47
N SER A 411 13.69 -10.19 13.11
CA SER A 411 14.91 -10.86 12.69
C SER A 411 14.77 -12.38 12.73
N LYS A 412 15.60 -13.08 11.96
CA LYS A 412 15.60 -14.55 11.89
C LYS A 412 15.75 -15.18 13.28
N GLU A 413 16.72 -14.72 14.07
CA GLU A 413 17.03 -15.27 15.39
C GLU A 413 15.85 -15.12 16.37
N VAL A 414 15.19 -13.96 16.33
CA VAL A 414 14.00 -13.69 17.15
C VAL A 414 12.82 -14.54 16.68
N ALA A 415 12.55 -14.59 15.38
CA ALA A 415 11.47 -15.39 14.82
C ALA A 415 11.62 -16.89 15.16
N GLU A 416 12.83 -17.42 14.98
CA GLU A 416 13.17 -18.80 15.30
C GLU A 416 12.94 -19.10 16.79
N HIS A 417 13.29 -18.17 17.68
CA HIS A 417 13.09 -18.32 19.12
C HIS A 417 11.60 -18.37 19.49
N TYR A 418 10.76 -17.48 18.93
CA TYR A 418 9.31 -17.50 19.12
C TYR A 418 8.66 -18.79 18.60
N ILE A 419 9.07 -19.26 17.43
CA ILE A 419 8.53 -20.49 16.83
C ILE A 419 8.94 -21.73 17.64
N ARG A 420 10.19 -21.79 18.11
CA ARG A 420 10.66 -22.84 19.03
C ARG A 420 9.89 -22.86 20.34
N ALA A 421 9.47 -21.70 20.84
CA ALA A 421 8.65 -21.59 22.04
C ALA A 421 7.17 -21.99 21.80
N GLY A 422 6.73 -22.12 20.54
CA GLY A 422 5.41 -22.62 20.17
C GLY A 422 4.57 -21.69 19.30
N ALA A 423 5.07 -20.51 18.89
CA ALA A 423 4.36 -19.64 17.95
C ALA A 423 4.12 -20.34 16.60
N ARG A 424 2.97 -20.07 15.99
CA ARG A 424 2.60 -20.59 14.67
C ARG A 424 2.08 -19.48 13.76
N PRO A 425 2.94 -18.53 13.36
CA PRO A 425 2.52 -17.45 12.49
C PRO A 425 2.09 -17.99 11.12
N ARG A 426 1.03 -17.40 10.55
CA ARG A 426 0.59 -17.64 9.18
C ARG A 426 1.36 -16.78 8.18
N HIS A 427 1.73 -15.58 8.58
CA HIS A 427 2.59 -14.68 7.83
C HIS A 427 3.86 -14.41 8.64
N LEU A 428 4.99 -14.81 8.08
CA LEU A 428 6.31 -14.56 8.64
C LEU A 428 7.06 -13.60 7.72
N GLN A 429 7.36 -12.42 8.24
CA GLN A 429 8.15 -11.39 7.58
C GLN A 429 9.48 -11.26 8.30
N LEU A 430 10.59 -11.43 7.59
CA LEU A 430 11.92 -11.41 8.21
C LEU A 430 12.62 -10.09 7.99
N ASP A 431 13.36 -9.59 8.96
CA ASP A 431 14.28 -8.46 8.73
C ASP A 431 15.29 -8.83 7.62
N ALA A 432 15.85 -7.81 6.95
CA ALA A 432 16.74 -8.02 5.82
C ALA A 432 17.96 -8.88 6.19
N ALA A 433 18.20 -9.92 5.39
CA ALA A 433 19.35 -10.81 5.52
C ALA A 433 20.44 -10.45 4.52
N LYS A 434 21.65 -10.98 4.75
CA LYS A 434 22.74 -10.88 3.76
C LYS A 434 22.43 -11.76 2.54
N ASP A 435 22.20 -13.03 2.80
CA ASP A 435 21.96 -14.07 1.80
C ASP A 435 20.84 -15.02 2.28
N LEU A 436 20.20 -15.72 1.36
CA LEU A 436 19.08 -16.62 1.61
C LEU A 436 19.50 -17.83 2.45
N ASP A 437 20.71 -18.37 2.22
CA ASP A 437 21.21 -19.51 2.97
C ASP A 437 21.43 -19.16 4.45
N SER A 438 21.84 -17.93 4.80
CA SER A 438 22.00 -17.48 6.18
C SER A 438 20.73 -17.60 7.02
N LEU A 439 19.56 -17.54 6.38
CA LEU A 439 18.27 -17.72 7.05
C LEU A 439 18.03 -19.17 7.48
N GLN A 440 18.64 -20.14 6.78
CA GLN A 440 18.56 -21.58 7.06
C GLN A 440 17.12 -22.08 7.31
N LEU A 441 16.11 -21.43 6.69
CA LEU A 441 14.68 -21.57 7.05
C LEU A 441 14.23 -23.03 7.08
N TRP A 442 14.52 -23.75 6.01
CA TRP A 442 14.13 -25.14 5.86
C TRP A 442 14.82 -26.06 6.87
N ARG A 443 16.02 -25.72 7.40
CA ARG A 443 16.73 -26.56 8.39
C ARG A 443 16.05 -26.50 9.74
N TRP A 444 15.79 -25.30 10.26
CA TRP A 444 15.22 -25.18 11.59
C TRP A 444 13.71 -25.41 11.61
N LEU A 445 12.95 -24.95 10.61
CA LEU A 445 11.50 -25.17 10.56
C LEU A 445 11.10 -26.64 10.38
N ASN A 446 11.94 -27.45 9.72
CA ASN A 446 11.70 -28.89 9.56
C ASN A 446 12.39 -29.75 10.62
N SER A 447 13.00 -29.14 11.64
CA SER A 447 13.51 -29.89 12.78
C SER A 447 12.38 -30.61 13.52
N LYS A 448 12.70 -31.74 14.16
CA LYS A 448 11.74 -32.56 14.90
C LYS A 448 11.05 -31.72 15.97
N GLY A 449 9.74 -31.50 15.83
CA GLY A 449 8.92 -30.70 16.74
C GLY A 449 8.40 -29.38 16.16
N LEU A 450 9.02 -28.84 15.09
CA LEU A 450 8.62 -27.55 14.49
C LEU A 450 7.83 -27.67 13.19
N ARG A 451 7.61 -28.90 12.70
CA ARG A 451 6.87 -29.15 11.46
C ARG A 451 5.48 -28.49 11.42
N LYS A 452 4.76 -28.48 12.54
CA LYS A 452 3.45 -27.81 12.65
C LYS A 452 3.53 -26.29 12.44
N ALA A 453 4.68 -25.66 12.76
CA ALA A 453 4.89 -24.25 12.47
C ALA A 453 5.14 -24.03 10.98
N ALA A 454 5.95 -24.87 10.34
CA ALA A 454 6.16 -24.85 8.89
C ALA A 454 4.84 -25.03 8.10
N GLU A 455 3.95 -25.90 8.59
CA GLU A 455 2.60 -26.11 8.05
C GLU A 455 1.67 -24.92 8.29
N ALA A 456 1.86 -24.14 9.36
CA ALA A 456 1.05 -22.96 9.62
C ALA A 456 1.40 -21.77 8.70
N ILE A 457 2.65 -21.70 8.25
CA ILE A 457 3.14 -20.62 7.39
C ILE A 457 2.49 -20.71 6.01
N THR A 458 1.78 -19.65 5.67
CA THR A 458 1.11 -19.46 4.37
C THR A 458 1.66 -18.27 3.58
N CYS A 459 2.39 -17.36 4.24
CA CYS A 459 3.10 -16.24 3.62
C CYS A 459 4.52 -16.09 4.18
N LEU A 460 5.49 -15.92 3.28
CA LEU A 460 6.86 -15.55 3.60
C LEU A 460 7.24 -14.25 2.90
N ASP A 461 7.73 -13.27 3.66
CA ASP A 461 8.31 -12.02 3.15
C ASP A 461 9.78 -11.95 3.55
N ILE A 462 10.65 -12.03 2.54
CA ILE A 462 12.10 -12.16 2.67
C ILE A 462 12.79 -11.08 1.86
N GLU A 463 13.73 -10.39 2.51
CA GLU A 463 14.62 -9.42 1.88
C GLU A 463 16.07 -9.87 2.05
N VAL A 464 16.84 -9.85 0.96
CA VAL A 464 18.27 -10.22 0.91
C VAL A 464 19.07 -9.14 0.20
N SER A 465 20.28 -8.87 0.68
CA SER A 465 21.08 -7.73 0.26
C SER A 465 22.33 -8.05 -0.55
N SER A 466 22.85 -9.27 -0.46
CA SER A 466 24.13 -9.67 -1.08
C SER A 466 23.96 -10.63 -2.26
N GLU A 467 22.74 -11.06 -2.58
CA GLU A 467 22.47 -11.99 -3.66
C GLU A 467 21.62 -11.34 -4.76
N SER A 468 22.05 -11.51 -6.02
CA SER A 468 21.25 -11.14 -7.16
C SER A 468 20.07 -12.10 -7.34
N LEU A 469 19.08 -11.72 -8.16
CA LEU A 469 17.98 -12.62 -8.47
C LEU A 469 18.46 -13.91 -9.17
N ALA A 470 19.57 -13.86 -9.91
CA ALA A 470 20.16 -15.04 -10.55
C ALA A 470 20.73 -16.02 -9.52
N ASP A 471 21.41 -15.52 -8.48
CA ASP A 471 21.97 -16.34 -7.40
C ASP A 471 20.84 -17.01 -6.59
N LEU A 472 19.78 -16.24 -6.32
CA LEU A 472 18.60 -16.75 -5.62
C LEU A 472 17.95 -17.91 -6.39
N ASN A 473 17.80 -17.78 -7.71
CA ASN A 473 17.16 -18.80 -8.56
C ASN A 473 17.82 -20.19 -8.44
N LEU A 474 19.11 -20.27 -8.08
CA LEU A 474 19.81 -21.53 -7.86
C LEU A 474 19.32 -22.27 -6.60
N GLN A 475 18.75 -21.55 -5.64
CA GLN A 475 18.41 -22.06 -4.31
C GLN A 475 16.89 -22.18 -4.09
N LEU A 476 16.07 -21.37 -4.77
CA LEU A 476 14.62 -21.26 -4.51
C LEU A 476 13.88 -22.59 -4.50
N GLY A 477 14.16 -23.46 -5.48
CA GLY A 477 13.46 -24.74 -5.62
C GLY A 477 13.73 -25.74 -4.50
N HIS A 478 14.89 -25.61 -3.86
CA HIS A 478 15.26 -26.37 -2.68
C HIS A 478 14.64 -25.74 -1.43
N VAL A 479 14.80 -24.43 -1.23
CA VAL A 479 14.38 -23.74 0.01
C VAL A 479 12.85 -23.70 0.18
N PHE A 480 12.11 -23.41 -0.89
CA PHE A 480 10.66 -23.18 -0.82
C PHE A 480 9.82 -24.33 -1.38
N SER A 481 10.39 -25.54 -1.46
CA SER A 481 9.64 -26.72 -1.90
C SER A 481 8.44 -26.98 -0.98
N SER A 482 7.37 -27.57 -1.53
CA SER A 482 6.22 -27.98 -0.71
C SER A 482 6.54 -29.08 0.30
N ASP A 483 7.68 -29.74 0.17
CA ASP A 483 8.14 -30.70 1.17
C ASP A 483 8.52 -29.98 2.47
N HIS A 484 9.08 -28.77 2.37
CA HIS A 484 9.40 -27.91 3.52
C HIS A 484 8.24 -27.01 3.92
N PHE A 485 7.52 -26.44 2.95
CA PHE A 485 6.44 -25.50 3.18
C PHE A 485 5.15 -25.94 2.45
N PRO A 486 4.41 -26.91 3.00
CA PRO A 486 3.29 -27.52 2.30
C PRO A 486 2.13 -26.54 2.06
N ASN A 487 1.98 -25.51 2.89
CA ASN A 487 0.86 -24.56 2.83
C ASN A 487 1.27 -23.15 2.39
N LEU A 488 2.51 -22.95 1.93
CA LEU A 488 2.98 -21.64 1.43
C LEU A 488 2.17 -21.24 0.19
N GLN A 489 1.39 -20.18 0.33
CA GLN A 489 0.50 -19.63 -0.70
C GLN A 489 0.99 -18.31 -1.28
N GLU A 490 1.76 -17.53 -0.51
CA GLU A 490 2.33 -16.27 -0.96
C GLU A 490 3.81 -16.17 -0.59
N LEU A 491 4.64 -15.77 -1.56
CA LEU A 491 6.06 -15.53 -1.37
C LEU A 491 6.42 -14.13 -1.88
N ILE A 492 7.00 -13.31 -1.02
CA ILE A 492 7.59 -12.01 -1.36
C ILE A 492 9.11 -12.15 -1.24
N LEU A 493 9.79 -11.95 -2.37
CA LEU A 493 11.24 -12.02 -2.47
C LEU A 493 11.78 -10.66 -2.91
N CYS A 494 12.55 -10.02 -2.04
CA CYS A 494 13.23 -8.75 -2.31
C CYS A 494 14.75 -8.96 -2.36
N SER A 495 15.36 -8.68 -3.50
CA SER A 495 16.81 -8.66 -3.71
C SER A 495 17.27 -7.21 -3.84
N THR A 496 17.93 -6.71 -2.80
CA THR A 496 18.48 -5.35 -2.73
C THR A 496 19.93 -5.26 -3.20
N CYS A 497 20.50 -6.38 -3.66
CA CYS A 497 21.83 -6.44 -4.26
C CYS A 497 21.95 -5.47 -5.44
N GLU A 498 22.92 -4.57 -5.37
CA GLU A 498 23.13 -3.58 -6.41
C GLU A 498 23.57 -4.27 -7.70
N VAL A 499 22.88 -3.94 -8.80
CA VAL A 499 23.25 -4.44 -10.12
C VAL A 499 24.06 -3.36 -10.84
N PRO A 500 25.35 -3.60 -11.15
CA PRO A 500 26.11 -2.69 -11.99
C PRO A 500 25.39 -2.57 -13.34
N GLN A 501 25.15 -1.34 -13.80
CA GLN A 501 24.57 -1.06 -15.12
C GLN A 501 23.08 -1.43 -15.30
N VAL A 502 22.21 -1.17 -14.32
CA VAL A 502 20.73 -1.29 -14.49
C VAL A 502 20.19 -0.69 -15.81
N PRO A 503 20.68 0.47 -16.33
CA PRO A 503 20.19 1.03 -17.59
C PRO A 503 20.44 0.13 -18.83
N ALA A 504 21.39 -0.81 -18.75
CA ALA A 504 21.72 -1.74 -19.84
C ALA A 504 20.86 -3.01 -19.83
N ILE A 505 20.04 -3.25 -18.79
CA ILE A 505 19.20 -4.45 -18.70
C ILE A 505 18.02 -4.30 -19.67
N THR A 506 18.03 -5.11 -20.71
CA THR A 506 16.92 -5.12 -21.69
C THR A 506 15.67 -5.76 -21.07
N PRO A 507 14.45 -5.37 -21.51
CA PRO A 507 13.22 -6.04 -21.08
C PRO A 507 13.23 -7.56 -21.32
N ALA A 508 13.91 -8.02 -22.38
CA ALA A 508 14.07 -9.43 -22.67
C ALA A 508 14.91 -10.17 -21.60
N ALA A 509 16.00 -9.57 -21.13
CA ALA A 509 16.84 -10.12 -20.08
C ALA A 509 16.07 -10.19 -18.74
N ALA A 510 15.37 -9.13 -18.36
CA ALA A 510 14.55 -9.13 -17.14
C ALA A 510 13.39 -10.13 -17.21
N ALA A 511 12.72 -10.24 -18.35
CA ALA A 511 11.70 -11.27 -18.57
C ALA A 511 12.28 -12.69 -18.50
N ALA A 512 13.51 -12.91 -18.99
CA ALA A 512 14.19 -14.18 -18.83
C ALA A 512 14.46 -14.50 -17.35
N GLN A 513 14.95 -13.53 -16.56
CA GLN A 513 15.16 -13.70 -15.12
C GLN A 513 13.85 -14.03 -14.38
N LEU A 514 12.77 -13.28 -14.64
CA LEU A 514 11.45 -13.55 -14.07
C LEU A 514 10.99 -14.99 -14.36
N ARG A 515 11.16 -15.45 -15.61
CA ARG A 515 10.82 -16.82 -16.01
C ARG A 515 11.67 -17.87 -15.28
N GLN A 516 12.96 -17.61 -15.11
CA GLN A 516 13.84 -18.51 -14.34
C GLN A 516 13.42 -18.59 -12.88
N THR A 517 13.03 -17.47 -12.26
CA THR A 517 12.51 -17.45 -10.88
C THR A 517 11.24 -18.27 -10.74
N ILE A 518 10.28 -18.10 -11.65
CA ILE A 518 9.03 -18.88 -11.66
C ILE A 518 9.33 -20.38 -11.86
N LEU A 519 10.25 -20.71 -12.77
CA LEU A 519 10.66 -22.10 -13.03
C LEU A 519 11.36 -22.73 -11.82
N ALA A 520 12.23 -21.99 -11.14
CA ALA A 520 12.94 -22.44 -9.95
C ALA A 520 11.97 -22.83 -8.83
N LEU A 521 10.84 -22.13 -8.72
CA LEU A 521 9.80 -22.39 -7.71
C LEU A 521 8.82 -23.51 -8.08
N ARG A 522 9.03 -24.28 -9.16
CA ARG A 522 8.08 -25.33 -9.62
C ARG A 522 7.70 -26.37 -8.56
N SER A 523 8.55 -26.59 -7.55
CA SER A 523 8.32 -27.52 -6.44
C SER A 523 7.39 -26.95 -5.34
N ALA A 524 7.12 -25.65 -5.35
CA ALA A 524 6.21 -24.97 -4.44
C ALA A 524 4.75 -25.10 -4.92
N ARG A 525 4.21 -26.31 -4.87
CA ARG A 525 2.90 -26.69 -5.44
C ARG A 525 1.72 -25.85 -4.93
N SER A 526 1.77 -25.39 -3.69
CA SER A 526 0.72 -24.59 -3.05
C SER A 526 0.85 -23.08 -3.29
N LEU A 527 1.93 -22.63 -3.94
CA LEU A 527 2.22 -21.22 -4.15
C LEU A 527 1.22 -20.62 -5.15
N ARG A 528 0.41 -19.66 -4.69
CA ARG A 528 -0.61 -18.95 -5.47
C ARG A 528 -0.17 -17.57 -5.89
N VAL A 529 0.65 -16.90 -5.09
CA VAL A 529 1.12 -15.53 -5.34
C VAL A 529 2.63 -15.45 -5.19
N LEU A 530 3.27 -14.85 -6.18
CA LEU A 530 4.70 -14.54 -6.15
C LEU A 530 4.90 -13.05 -6.36
N ARG A 531 5.55 -12.37 -5.41
CA ARG A 531 6.05 -11.01 -5.58
C ARG A 531 7.57 -11.04 -5.66
N ILE A 532 8.10 -10.42 -6.71
CA ILE A 532 9.53 -10.25 -6.90
C ILE A 532 9.84 -8.76 -6.95
N GLU A 533 10.84 -8.41 -6.16
CA GLU A 533 11.41 -7.08 -6.06
C GLU A 533 12.92 -7.23 -6.21
N HIS A 534 13.50 -6.54 -7.19
CA HIS A 534 14.91 -6.73 -7.53
C HIS A 534 15.48 -5.45 -8.15
N MET A 535 16.66 -5.01 -7.71
CA MET A 535 17.27 -3.75 -8.19
C MET A 535 17.51 -3.69 -9.70
N GLY A 536 17.70 -4.83 -10.37
CA GLY A 536 17.81 -4.93 -11.84
C GLY A 536 16.47 -5.05 -12.57
N ALA A 537 15.33 -4.99 -11.87
CA ALA A 537 14.02 -5.09 -12.48
C ALA A 537 13.75 -3.89 -13.39
N VAL A 538 13.38 -4.17 -14.64
CA VAL A 538 12.93 -3.16 -15.61
C VAL A 538 11.46 -3.37 -15.96
N TRP A 539 10.85 -2.30 -16.47
CA TRP A 539 9.48 -2.33 -16.92
C TRP A 539 9.28 -3.28 -18.09
N LEU A 540 8.38 -4.25 -17.93
CA LEU A 540 8.01 -5.20 -18.98
C LEU A 540 6.94 -4.57 -19.91
N PRO A 541 7.25 -4.34 -21.19
CA PRO A 541 6.36 -3.67 -22.12
C PRO A 541 5.13 -4.53 -22.47
N PRO A 542 3.92 -3.93 -22.54
CA PRO A 542 2.68 -4.66 -22.84
C PRO A 542 2.58 -5.14 -24.30
N ASP A 543 3.30 -4.49 -25.22
CA ASP A 543 3.34 -4.75 -26.66
C ASP A 543 4.22 -5.94 -27.06
N GLN A 544 4.95 -6.55 -26.12
CA GLN A 544 5.82 -7.71 -26.36
C GLN A 544 5.35 -8.95 -25.59
N PRO A 545 4.21 -9.56 -25.97
CA PRO A 545 3.62 -10.68 -25.23
C PRO A 545 4.48 -11.95 -25.23
N SER A 546 5.41 -12.10 -26.16
CA SER A 546 6.36 -13.22 -26.23
C SER A 546 7.29 -13.28 -25.02
N LEU A 547 7.59 -12.13 -24.40
CA LEU A 547 8.40 -12.05 -23.17
C LEU A 547 7.71 -12.72 -21.97
N LEU A 548 6.38 -12.84 -22.03
CA LEU A 548 5.54 -13.29 -20.92
C LEU A 548 5.11 -14.76 -21.05
N LEU A 549 5.68 -15.52 -21.99
CA LEU A 549 5.45 -16.95 -22.14
C LEU A 549 6.22 -17.75 -21.09
N LEU A 550 5.53 -18.67 -20.40
CA LEU A 550 6.06 -19.52 -19.35
C LEU A 550 6.19 -20.96 -19.86
N ALA A 551 7.35 -21.57 -19.66
CA ALA A 551 7.56 -22.97 -20.01
C ALA A 551 6.93 -23.93 -18.97
N LYS A 552 7.16 -23.66 -17.68
CA LYS A 552 6.58 -24.35 -16.53
C LYS A 552 6.46 -23.34 -15.38
N CYS A 553 5.42 -23.46 -14.57
CA CYS A 553 5.26 -22.70 -13.33
C CYS A 553 4.69 -23.60 -12.21
N PRO A 554 4.68 -23.13 -10.96
CA PRO A 554 4.00 -23.84 -9.88
C PRO A 554 2.52 -24.05 -10.20
N GLU A 555 1.98 -25.22 -9.83
CA GLU A 555 0.64 -25.65 -10.23
C GLU A 555 -0.46 -24.69 -9.77
N ALA A 556 -0.38 -24.24 -8.51
CA ALA A 556 -1.37 -23.32 -7.94
C ALA A 556 -1.11 -21.84 -8.26
N LEU A 557 -0.05 -21.48 -9.02
CA LEU A 557 0.33 -20.06 -9.19
C LEU A 557 -0.78 -19.30 -9.95
N GLU A 558 -1.35 -18.29 -9.33
CA GLU A 558 -2.43 -17.47 -9.87
C GLU A 558 -1.92 -16.08 -10.28
N TYR A 559 -1.10 -15.45 -9.44
CA TYR A 559 -0.66 -14.07 -9.62
C TYR A 559 0.84 -13.88 -9.44
N VAL A 560 1.40 -12.96 -10.23
CA VAL A 560 2.79 -12.53 -10.16
C VAL A 560 2.84 -11.02 -10.08
N SER A 561 3.62 -10.50 -9.13
CA SER A 561 3.90 -9.06 -8.99
C SER A 561 5.38 -8.80 -9.24
N TRP A 562 5.68 -7.83 -10.09
CA TRP A 562 7.03 -7.45 -10.50
C TRP A 562 7.28 -5.98 -10.14
N HIS A 563 8.09 -5.72 -9.12
CA HIS A 563 8.39 -4.35 -8.68
C HIS A 563 9.62 -3.78 -9.40
N VAL A 564 9.45 -2.59 -9.98
CA VAL A 564 10.48 -1.87 -10.75
C VAL A 564 10.97 -0.68 -9.90
N HIS A 565 12.07 -0.84 -9.18
CA HIS A 565 12.56 0.20 -8.25
C HIS A 565 12.81 1.54 -8.90
N LEU A 566 13.42 1.56 -10.09
CA LEU A 566 13.75 2.81 -10.79
C LEU A 566 12.52 3.67 -11.13
N ARG A 567 11.33 3.06 -11.16
CA ARG A 567 10.06 3.76 -11.34
C ARG A 567 9.21 3.75 -10.08
N ASN A 568 9.60 2.99 -9.06
CA ASN A 568 8.80 2.67 -7.88
C ASN A 568 7.40 2.12 -8.20
N VAL A 569 7.23 1.45 -9.35
CA VAL A 569 5.94 0.89 -9.78
C VAL A 569 5.96 -0.63 -9.74
N THR A 570 4.85 -1.22 -9.32
CA THR A 570 4.63 -2.68 -9.40
C THR A 570 3.74 -3.02 -10.60
N GLN A 571 4.20 -3.94 -11.44
CA GLN A 571 3.38 -4.56 -12.49
C GLN A 571 2.74 -5.84 -11.95
N TYR A 572 1.43 -5.98 -12.14
CA TYR A 572 0.68 -7.15 -11.72
C TYR A 572 0.33 -8.02 -12.93
N PHE A 573 0.38 -9.33 -12.75
CA PHE A 573 0.07 -10.31 -13.78
C PHE A 573 -0.76 -11.44 -13.20
N ARG A 574 -1.69 -11.98 -14.00
CA ARG A 574 -2.30 -13.29 -13.75
C ARG A 574 -1.66 -14.35 -14.62
N VAL A 575 -1.60 -15.58 -14.14
CA VAL A 575 -1.20 -16.75 -14.92
C VAL A 575 -2.38 -17.26 -15.72
N VAL A 576 -2.25 -17.29 -17.05
CA VAL A 576 -3.26 -17.80 -17.97
C VAL A 576 -2.86 -19.20 -18.42
N ARG A 577 -3.65 -20.20 -18.01
CA ARG A 577 -3.51 -21.60 -18.44
C ARG A 577 -4.58 -21.94 -19.45
N ARG A 578 -4.19 -22.46 -20.63
CA ARG A 578 -5.11 -22.92 -21.66
C ARG A 578 -4.68 -24.31 -22.11
N LYS A 579 -5.60 -25.27 -22.15
CA LYS A 579 -5.31 -26.64 -22.60
C LYS A 579 -4.65 -26.61 -23.99
N GLY A 580 -3.52 -27.30 -24.13
CA GLY A 580 -2.75 -27.38 -25.37
C GLY A 580 -2.00 -26.09 -25.79
N LYS A 581 -1.92 -25.07 -24.92
CA LYS A 581 -1.17 -23.84 -25.19
C LYS A 581 -0.16 -23.57 -24.09
N VAL A 582 0.94 -22.91 -24.47
CA VAL A 582 1.97 -22.43 -23.54
C VAL A 582 1.33 -21.48 -22.54
N GLU A 583 1.65 -21.67 -21.25
CA GLU A 583 1.20 -20.80 -20.18
C GLU A 583 1.77 -19.39 -20.38
N ARG A 584 1.07 -18.36 -19.92
CA ARG A 584 1.56 -16.99 -20.07
C ARG A 584 1.12 -16.09 -18.94
N LEU A 585 1.92 -15.07 -18.66
CA LEU A 585 1.52 -13.96 -17.81
C LEU A 585 0.68 -12.97 -18.62
N GLN A 586 -0.51 -12.65 -18.12
CA GLN A 586 -1.36 -11.59 -18.65
C GLN A 586 -1.34 -10.43 -17.66
N ARG A 587 -0.94 -9.26 -18.16
CA ARG A 587 -0.87 -8.05 -17.36
C ARG A 587 -2.26 -7.64 -16.86
N LEU A 588 -2.31 -7.27 -15.58
CA LEU A 588 -3.47 -6.71 -14.91
C LEU A 588 -3.30 -5.19 -14.75
N PRO A 589 -4.41 -4.43 -14.74
CA PRO A 589 -4.35 -3.00 -14.43
C PRO A 589 -3.97 -2.80 -12.95
N PRO A 590 -3.34 -1.69 -12.57
CA PRO A 590 -3.02 -1.41 -11.17
C PRO A 590 -4.25 -1.39 -10.24
N SER A 591 -5.44 -1.11 -10.79
CA SER A 591 -6.72 -1.18 -10.06
C SER A 591 -7.05 -2.57 -9.54
N PHE A 592 -6.45 -3.64 -10.07
CA PHE A 592 -6.59 -5.02 -9.55
C PHE A 592 -6.26 -5.12 -8.06
N ARG A 593 -5.29 -4.33 -7.58
CA ARG A 593 -4.80 -4.38 -6.21
C ARG A 593 -5.59 -3.48 -5.25
N VAL A 594 -6.53 -2.72 -5.80
CA VAL A 594 -7.23 -1.67 -5.07
C VAL A 594 -8.49 -2.23 -4.44
N ARG A 595 -8.71 -1.93 -3.17
CA ARG A 595 -9.91 -2.32 -2.42
C ARG A 595 -10.63 -1.11 -1.93
N ILE A 596 -11.92 -1.25 -1.72
CA ILE A 596 -12.77 -0.18 -1.24
C ILE A 596 -13.57 -0.76 -0.10
N ARG A 597 -13.43 -0.20 1.10
CA ARG A 597 -14.22 -0.67 2.24
C ARG A 597 -15.68 -0.35 2.04
N ALA A 598 -16.53 -1.37 2.01
CA ALA A 598 -17.97 -1.18 1.81
C ALA A 598 -18.61 -0.22 2.86
N GLU A 599 -18.09 -0.22 4.09
CA GLU A 599 -18.61 0.57 5.21
C GLU A 599 -18.44 2.09 5.04
N ASP A 600 -17.29 2.53 4.54
CA ASP A 600 -16.93 3.94 4.50
C ASP A 600 -16.40 4.44 3.14
N GLY A 601 -16.31 3.55 2.15
CA GLY A 601 -15.88 3.83 0.79
C GLY A 601 -14.43 4.26 0.63
N VAL A 602 -13.62 4.09 1.68
CA VAL A 602 -12.20 4.41 1.64
C VAL A 602 -11.47 3.40 0.77
N TRP A 603 -10.58 3.89 -0.09
CA TRP A 603 -9.75 3.03 -0.91
C TRP A 603 -8.57 2.56 -0.04
N GLU A 604 -8.42 1.25 0.15
CA GLU A 604 -7.35 0.70 0.97
C GLU A 604 -6.00 1.00 0.33
N GLN A 605 -5.22 1.83 1.02
CA GLN A 605 -3.86 2.18 0.64
C GLN A 605 -2.98 2.13 1.89
N GLU A 606 -2.19 1.06 2.00
CA GLU A 606 -1.34 0.83 3.16
C GLU A 606 -0.16 1.82 3.18
N SER A 607 -0.05 2.64 4.24
CA SER A 607 1.10 3.56 4.44
C SER A 607 2.40 2.83 4.72
N ASP A 608 2.36 1.64 5.34
CA ASP A 608 3.50 0.73 5.41
C ASP A 608 3.68 -0.02 4.07
N LEU A 609 4.66 0.44 3.29
CA LEU A 609 4.99 -0.13 1.97
C LEU A 609 5.42 -1.60 2.00
N ARG A 610 5.85 -2.11 3.17
CA ARG A 610 6.17 -3.51 3.33
C ARG A 610 4.91 -4.35 3.51
N LYS A 611 3.99 -3.94 4.41
CA LYS A 611 2.65 -4.54 4.50
C LYS A 611 1.89 -4.48 3.17
N ALA A 612 2.11 -3.40 2.40
CA ALA A 612 1.53 -3.21 1.08
C ALA A 612 1.97 -4.28 0.05
N ALA A 613 3.04 -5.05 0.27
CA ALA A 613 3.45 -6.06 -0.70
C ALA A 613 2.54 -7.29 -0.77
N VAL A 614 1.77 -7.55 0.30
CA VAL A 614 0.97 -8.77 0.45
C VAL A 614 -0.37 -8.63 -0.28
N LEU A 615 -0.69 -9.61 -1.13
CA LEU A 615 -1.93 -9.65 -1.91
C LEU A 615 -3.04 -10.44 -1.20
N LEU A 616 -2.71 -11.52 -0.48
CA LEU A 616 -3.69 -12.35 0.22
C LEU A 616 -3.90 -11.89 1.69
N ASN A 617 -5.03 -12.26 2.28
CA ASN A 617 -5.30 -12.04 3.69
C ASN A 617 -4.83 -13.26 4.50
N HIS A 618 -3.77 -13.08 5.30
CA HIS A 618 -3.21 -14.16 6.13
C HIS A 618 -3.57 -14.04 7.62
N SER A 619 -4.29 -12.98 8.03
CA SER A 619 -4.61 -12.75 9.45
C SER A 619 -5.89 -13.46 9.92
N GLY A 620 -6.77 -13.88 9.00
CA GLY A 620 -7.99 -14.62 9.28
C GLY A 620 -7.77 -16.10 9.64
N GLU A 621 -8.82 -16.79 10.10
CA GLU A 621 -8.76 -18.22 10.47
C GLU A 621 -8.94 -19.18 9.28
N GLY A 622 -9.51 -18.72 8.18
CA GLY A 622 -9.76 -19.51 6.96
C GLY A 622 -8.55 -19.66 6.04
N LYS A 623 -8.80 -20.15 4.82
CA LYS A 623 -7.82 -20.16 3.73
C LYS A 623 -7.46 -18.71 3.37
N PRO A 624 -6.18 -18.39 3.09
CA PRO A 624 -5.81 -17.09 2.56
C PRO A 624 -6.59 -16.77 1.29
N GLU A 625 -7.41 -15.74 1.34
CA GLU A 625 -8.16 -15.24 0.20
C GLU A 625 -7.46 -14.00 -0.33
N LEU A 626 -7.58 -13.73 -1.63
CA LEU A 626 -7.28 -12.38 -2.13
C LEU A 626 -8.09 -11.45 -1.23
N ARG A 627 -7.47 -10.47 -0.57
CA ARG A 627 -8.31 -9.55 0.20
C ARG A 627 -9.24 -8.88 -0.84
N LEU A 628 -10.55 -9.04 -0.68
CA LEU A 628 -11.56 -8.53 -1.62
C LEU A 628 -12.03 -7.16 -1.12
N SER A 629 -12.48 -6.31 -2.05
CA SER A 629 -13.21 -5.06 -1.77
C SER A 629 -14.58 -5.35 -1.18
#